data_AF-A0A950MHZ8-F1
#
_entry.id   AF-A0A950MHZ8-F1
#
_cell.length_a   1.000
_cell.length_b   1.000
_cell.length_c   1.000
_cell.angle_alpha   90.00
_cell.angle_beta   90.00
_cell.angle_gamma   90.00
#
_symmetry.space_group_name_H-M   'P 1'
#
loop_
_entity.id
_entity.type
_entity.pdbx_description
1 polymer ?
#
loop_
_entity_poly.entity_id
_entity_poly.type
_entity_poly.pdbx_seq_one_letter_code
_entity_poly.pdbx_strand_id
1 'polypeptide(L)' 'MTFSIAARCPDSGMLGVAVASSSIAVAARCSHVRSGVGAVLSQNVTNPALGPLALDLMASGLSGQPLLQ' A
#
# COMPACT_ATOMS: atom_id res chain seq x y z
N MET A 1 3.51 -2.71 17.85
CA MET A 1 3.25 -3.85 16.94
C MET A 1 2.31 -3.36 15.84
N THR A 2 2.52 -3.77 14.59
CA THR A 2 1.70 -3.32 13.44
C THR A 2 1.37 -4.50 12.54
N PHE A 3 0.10 -4.62 12.17
CA PHE A 3 -0.40 -5.56 11.16
C PHE A 3 -0.94 -4.78 9.98
N SER A 4 -0.68 -5.23 8.76
CA SER A 4 -1.21 -4.61 7.54
C SER A 4 -1.63 -5.68 6.54
N ILE A 5 -2.71 -5.42 5.81
CA ILE A 5 -3.20 -6.24 4.72
C ILE A 5 -3.54 -5.34 3.53
N ALA A 6 -3.23 -5.84 2.33
CA ALA A 6 -3.72 -5.32 1.07
C ALA A 6 -4.49 -6.44 0.36
N ALA A 7 -5.56 -6.08 -0.34
CA ALA A 7 -6.40 -7.03 -1.06
C ALA A 7 -6.90 -6.43 -2.37
N ARG A 8 -7.16 -7.30 -3.33
CA ARG A 8 -7.84 -6.98 -4.59
C ARG A 8 -9.15 -7.75 -4.65
N CYS A 9 -10.25 -7.05 -4.95
CA CYS A 9 -11.52 -7.70 -5.23
C CYS A 9 -11.44 -8.35 -6.63
N PRO A 10 -11.63 -9.67 -6.77
CA PRO A 10 -11.53 -10.33 -8.08
C PRO A 10 -12.61 -9.89 -9.06
N ASP A 11 -13.81 -9.57 -8.58
CA ASP A 11 -14.96 -9.22 -9.43
C ASP A 11 -14.89 -7.79 -9.96
N SER A 12 -14.53 -6.84 -9.09
CA SER A 12 -14.50 -5.40 -9.42
C SER A 12 -13.11 -4.87 -9.76
N GLY A 13 -12.05 -5.61 -9.42
CA GLY A 13 -10.68 -5.16 -9.52
C GLY A 13 -10.27 -4.07 -8.52
N MET A 14 -11.15 -3.66 -7.60
CA MET A 14 -10.84 -2.65 -6.59
C MET A 14 -9.73 -3.11 -5.64
N LEU A 15 -8.87 -2.17 -5.27
CA LEU A 15 -7.81 -2.37 -4.28
C LEU A 15 -8.21 -1.76 -2.94
N GLY A 16 -7.93 -2.48 -1.86
CA GLY A 16 -8.21 -2.06 -0.50
C GLY A 16 -7.06 -2.38 0.43
N VAL A 17 -6.93 -1.59 1.50
CA VAL A 17 -5.92 -1.80 2.54
C VAL A 17 -6.52 -1.64 3.93
N ALA A 18 -5.98 -2.37 4.89
CA ALA A 18 -6.25 -2.16 6.31
C ALA A 18 -4.96 -2.27 7.12
N VAL A 19 -4.85 -1.47 8.18
CA VAL A 19 -3.70 -1.45 9.08
C VAL A 19 -4.16 -1.29 10.52
N ALA A 20 -3.60 -2.10 11.41
CA ALA A 20 -3.81 -2.02 12.85
C ALA A 20 -2.46 -1.82 13.55
N SER A 21 -2.37 -0.80 14.41
CA SER A 21 -1.15 -0.48 15.15
C SER A 21 -1.47 0.15 16.49
N SER A 22 -0.55 0.03 17.44
CA SER A 22 -0.56 0.83 18.67
C SER A 22 -0.13 2.29 18.43
N SER A 23 0.38 2.63 17.23
CA SER A 23 0.75 3.99 16.85
C SER A 23 -0.47 4.78 16.39
N ILE A 24 -0.65 5.98 16.94
CA ILE A 24 -1.74 6.90 16.58
C ILE A 24 -1.59 7.30 15.10
N ALA A 25 -2.73 7.33 14.39
CA ALA A 25 -2.84 7.76 13.01
C ALA A 25 -1.94 7.01 12.02
N VAL A 26 -1.66 5.72 12.25
CA VAL A 26 -0.81 4.90 11.38
C VAL A 26 -1.26 4.92 9.91
N ALA A 27 -2.57 4.88 9.66
CA ALA A 27 -3.11 4.85 8.29
C ALA A 27 -2.70 6.08 7.48
N ALA A 28 -2.66 7.27 8.08
CA ALA A 28 -2.32 8.52 7.38
C ALA A 28 -0.89 8.53 6.82
N ARG A 29 0.02 7.74 7.40
CA ARG A 29 1.43 7.68 6.98
C ARG A 29 1.74 6.44 6.14
N CYS A 30 1.02 5.36 6.41
CA CYS A 30 1.36 4.04 5.89
C CYS A 30 0.45 3.59 4.75
N SER A 31 -0.81 4.05 4.67
CA SER A 31 -1.80 3.50 3.75
C SER A 31 -1.90 4.33 2.46
N HIS A 32 -1.39 3.77 1.35
CA HIS A 32 -1.43 4.42 0.04
C HIS A 32 -2.08 3.48 -0.98
N VAL A 33 -3.07 3.97 -1.72
CA VAL A 33 -3.77 3.21 -2.77
C VAL A 33 -3.98 4.11 -3.96
N ARG A 34 -3.71 3.59 -5.17
CA ARG A 34 -3.97 4.29 -6.44
C ARG A 34 -4.66 3.32 -7.39
N SER A 35 -5.85 3.71 -7.85
CA SER A 35 -6.67 2.90 -8.77
C SER A 35 -5.90 2.57 -10.04
N GLY A 36 -5.99 1.30 -10.48
CA GLY A 36 -5.29 0.80 -11.66
C GLY A 36 -3.76 0.69 -11.53
N VAL A 37 -3.18 1.06 -10.38
CA VAL A 37 -1.73 1.06 -10.15
C VAL A 37 -1.33 0.09 -9.04
N GLY A 38 -1.86 0.25 -7.82
CA GLY A 38 -1.46 -0.59 -6.71
C GLY A 38 -1.84 -0.09 -5.32
N ALA A 39 -1.41 -0.84 -4.31
CA ALA A 39 -1.59 -0.56 -2.90
C ALA A 39 -0.26 -0.78 -2.15
N VAL A 40 0.10 0.15 -1.25
CA VAL A 40 1.36 0.14 -0.50
C VAL A 40 1.08 0.36 0.97
N LEU A 41 1.68 -0.49 1.82
CA LEU A 41 1.75 -0.30 3.26
C LEU A 41 3.20 -0.36 3.73
N SER A 42 3.74 0.75 4.20
CA SER A 42 5.05 0.78 4.87
C SER A 42 4.88 0.59 6.38
N GLN A 43 5.72 -0.24 7.00
CA GLN A 43 5.63 -0.58 8.43
C GLN A 43 6.96 -0.28 9.17
N ASN A 44 6.93 -0.41 10.50
CA ASN A 44 8.01 -0.06 11.44
C ASN A 44 8.24 1.46 11.57
N VAL A 45 9.43 1.97 11.27
CA VAL A 45 9.70 3.42 11.19
C VAL A 45 9.30 3.88 9.80
N THR A 46 8.14 4.53 9.71
CA THR A 46 7.56 4.91 8.42
C THR A 46 8.19 6.19 7.88
N ASN A 47 8.72 6.12 6.66
CA ASN A 47 8.91 7.29 5.82
C ASN A 47 7.68 7.44 4.89
N PRO A 48 6.83 8.47 5.06
CA PRO A 48 5.63 8.65 4.24
C PRO A 48 5.89 8.81 2.74
N ALA A 49 7.10 9.24 2.35
CA ALA A 49 7.46 9.41 0.94
C ALA A 49 7.57 8.08 0.17
N LEU A 50 7.74 6.96 0.88
CA LEU A 50 7.87 5.64 0.23
C LEU A 50 6.58 5.16 -0.43
N GLY A 51 5.40 5.57 0.08
CA GLY A 51 4.12 5.21 -0.50
C GLY A 51 3.93 5.74 -1.92
N PRO A 52 3.97 7.07 -2.12
CA PRO A 52 3.90 7.68 -3.45
C PRO A 52 5.00 7.20 -4.39
N LEU A 53 6.26 7.13 -3.91
CA LEU A 53 7.38 6.66 -4.73
C LEU A 53 7.15 5.24 -5.25
N ALA A 54 6.72 4.32 -4.39
CA ALA A 54 6.43 2.94 -4.80
C ALA A 54 5.29 2.91 -5.82
N LEU A 55 4.22 3.70 -5.64
CA LEU A 55 3.12 3.78 -6.61
C LEU A 55 3.59 4.34 -7.97
N ASP A 56 4.50 5.29 -7.98
CA ASP A 56 5.06 5.84 -9.21
C ASP A 56 5.94 4.81 -9.95
N LEU A 57 6.74 4.03 -9.20
CA LEU A 57 7.54 2.94 -9.75
C LEU A 57 6.67 1.80 -10.33
N MET A 58 5.54 1.48 -9.68
CA MET A 58 4.57 0.52 -10.25
C MET A 58 3.96 1.04 -11.54
N ALA A 59 3.56 2.32 -11.55
CA ALA A 59 2.95 2.95 -12.72
C ALA A 59 3.92 2.99 -13.91
N SER A 60 5.23 3.08 -13.66
CA SER A 60 6.25 3.01 -14.71
C SER A 60 6.58 1.60 -15.19
N GLY A 61 5.89 0.56 -14.70
CA GLY A 61 6.10 -0.83 -15.09
C GLY A 61 7.37 -1.47 -14.52
N LEU A 62 8.02 -0.84 -13.54
CA LEU A 62 9.15 -1.43 -12.83
C LEU A 62 8.61 -2.44 -11.79
N SER A 63 8.39 -3.67 -12.24
CA SER A 63 7.89 -4.76 -11.41
C SER A 63 9.00 -5.34 -10.53
N GLY A 64 9.28 -4.71 -9.39
CA GLY A 64 9.77 -5.46 -8.24
C GLY A 64 8.67 -6.43 -7.81
N GLN A 65 8.90 -7.74 -7.87
CA GLN A 65 7.94 -8.79 -7.54
C GLN A 65 7.15 -8.58 -6.22
N PRO A 66 6.09 -9.38 -5.99
CA PRO A 66 4.75 -9.26 -6.51
C PRO A 66 3.93 -8.20 -5.75
N LEU A 67 3.09 -7.48 -6.48
CA LEU A 67 2.21 -6.46 -5.92
C LEU A 67 0.78 -6.66 -6.44
N LEU A 68 0.09 -7.65 -5.84
CA LEU A 68 -1.32 -8.00 -6.01
C LEU A 68 -1.92 -7.68 -7.40
N GLN A 69 -1.72 -8.57 -8.37
CA GLN A 69 -2.51 -8.62 -9.61
C GLN A 69 -3.86 -9.31 -9.38
#